data_AF-A0A1H8AE29-F1
#
_entry.id   AF-A0A1H8AE29-F1
#
_cell.length_a   1.000
_cell.length_b   1.000
_cell.length_c   1.000
_cell.angle_alpha   90.00
_cell.angle_beta   90.00
_cell.angle_gamma   90.00
#
_symmetry.space_group_name_H-M   'P 1'
#
loop_
_entity.id
_entity.type
_entity.pdbx_description
1 polymer ?
#
loop_
_entity_poly.entity_id
_entity_poly.type
_entity_poly.pdbx_seq_one_letter_code
_entity_poly.pdbx_strand_id
1 'polypeptide(L)'
;MLGVVYLGSNPETEERLRYIPGRLVQYTKNYKDAAAACSTHVRNEHFIVFYEQTEQAEDITAITYLKKRNKSVYIILLTHNMNKDDRQVYQRCGINDTIDVNASITELNKKITFIADRESQMFDDTTPRYKMLKFKIPVWKRVFDIVFSALAIIILSPVFLLTAIAIRLESKGPVIFKSKRVGTNYTIFNFLKFRSMYCDAEERLKEVAKEAGNQYLEKNEEKKEEDHTITAPLGAEAEMMMMDMGMESDMMISDDEVMLVGDDYVVAESDFAKEKQEEIDSAFVKIENDPRITKVGKFIRKYSIDELPQLFNILKGDMSIVGNRPLPLYEAEKLTADKSIDRFMAPAGLTGLWQVEERGKGGMMSAEERKQLDIEYGRNYSFKMDMQIIFRTLTAFVQKNNV
;
A
#
# COMPACT_ATOMS: atom_id res chain seq x y z
N MET A 1 -32.46 6.67 -12.24
CA MET A 1 -32.98 6.47 -13.62
C MET A 1 -31.90 6.96 -14.58
N LEU A 2 -31.71 6.32 -15.74
CA LEU A 2 -30.65 6.72 -16.71
C LEU A 2 -31.28 7.54 -17.84
N GLY A 3 -30.95 8.83 -17.91
CA GLY A 3 -31.30 9.71 -19.00
C GLY A 3 -30.27 9.61 -20.13
N VAL A 4 -30.73 9.66 -21.38
CA VAL A 4 -29.85 9.65 -22.55
C VAL A 4 -30.08 10.95 -23.33
N VAL A 5 -29.01 11.67 -23.62
CA VAL A 5 -29.03 12.92 -24.38
C VAL A 5 -28.14 12.75 -25.60
N TYR A 6 -28.63 13.15 -26.76
CA TYR A 6 -27.85 13.26 -27.98
C TYR A 6 -27.59 14.73 -28.28
N LEU A 7 -26.31 15.08 -28.41
CA LEU A 7 -25.83 16.38 -28.82
C LEU A 7 -25.16 16.23 -30.20
N GLY A 8 -25.92 16.53 -31.25
CA GLY A 8 -25.46 16.32 -32.63
C GLY A 8 -26.53 16.71 -33.66
N SER A 9 -26.23 16.48 -34.94
CA SER A 9 -27.13 16.82 -36.05
C SER A 9 -27.22 15.73 -37.12
N ASN A 10 -26.56 14.59 -36.97
CA ASN A 10 -26.59 13.50 -37.93
C ASN A 10 -27.95 12.75 -37.90
N PRO A 11 -28.73 12.78 -38.99
CA PRO A 11 -30.05 12.14 -39.04
C PRO A 11 -30.02 10.62 -38.85
N GLU A 12 -28.97 9.93 -39.34
CA GLU A 12 -28.83 8.48 -39.21
C GLU A 12 -28.55 8.07 -37.75
N THR A 13 -27.79 8.88 -37.04
CA THR A 13 -27.56 8.69 -35.60
C THR A 13 -28.83 8.97 -34.80
N GLU A 14 -29.56 10.03 -35.14
CA GLU A 14 -30.83 10.35 -34.50
C GLU A 14 -31.84 9.20 -34.65
N GLU A 15 -31.93 8.63 -35.84
CA GLU A 15 -32.79 7.48 -36.14
C GLU A 15 -32.38 6.24 -35.34
N ARG A 16 -31.09 5.89 -35.30
CA ARG A 16 -30.59 4.75 -34.52
C ARG A 16 -30.87 4.90 -33.03
N LEU A 17 -30.64 6.09 -32.47
CA LEU A 17 -30.92 6.37 -31.07
C LEU A 17 -32.42 6.33 -30.73
N ARG A 18 -33.30 6.63 -31.70
CA ARG A 18 -34.76 6.61 -31.52
C ARG A 18 -35.29 5.20 -31.27
N TYR A 19 -34.66 4.20 -31.86
CA TYR A 19 -35.06 2.79 -31.74
C TYR A 19 -34.38 2.05 -30.58
N ILE A 20 -33.69 2.75 -29.69
CA ILE A 20 -33.11 2.13 -28.50
C ILE A 20 -34.23 1.68 -27.57
N PRO A 21 -34.33 0.37 -27.25
CA PRO A 21 -35.45 -0.15 -26.47
C PRO A 21 -35.54 0.46 -25.07
N GLY A 22 -36.74 0.91 -24.69
CA GLY A 22 -37.07 1.28 -23.30
C GLY A 22 -36.37 2.53 -22.76
N ARG A 23 -35.81 3.39 -23.63
CA ARG A 23 -35.12 4.63 -23.23
C ARG A 23 -35.70 5.83 -23.98
N LEU A 24 -35.94 6.92 -23.27
CA LEU A 24 -36.25 8.20 -23.89
C LEU A 24 -34.93 8.94 -24.15
N VAL A 25 -34.66 9.22 -25.42
CA VAL A 25 -33.49 10.02 -25.82
C VAL A 25 -33.92 11.46 -26.04
N GLN A 26 -33.23 12.41 -25.40
CA GLN A 26 -33.43 13.84 -25.63
C GLN A 26 -32.43 14.33 -26.68
N TYR A 27 -32.93 14.96 -27.73
CA TYR A 27 -32.12 15.45 -28.84
C TYR A 27 -31.91 16.96 -28.72
N THR A 28 -30.67 17.41 -28.90
CA THR A 28 -30.32 18.82 -28.88
C THR A 28 -29.11 19.10 -29.78
N LYS A 29 -29.01 20.33 -30.28
CA LYS A 29 -27.86 20.82 -31.07
C LYS A 29 -26.99 21.78 -30.28
N ASN A 30 -27.43 22.18 -29.09
CA ASN A 30 -26.77 23.19 -28.27
C ASN A 30 -26.31 22.57 -26.94
N TYR A 31 -25.03 22.70 -26.64
CA TYR A 31 -24.43 22.17 -25.42
C TYR A 31 -25.00 22.80 -24.14
N LYS A 32 -25.54 24.03 -24.21
CA LYS A 32 -26.21 24.66 -23.06
C LYS A 32 -27.52 23.97 -22.72
N ASP A 33 -28.28 23.58 -23.74
CA ASP A 33 -29.54 22.87 -23.57
C ASP A 33 -29.29 21.42 -23.14
N ALA A 34 -28.23 20.78 -23.66
CA ALA A 34 -27.76 19.48 -23.18
C ALA A 34 -27.37 19.53 -21.69
N ALA A 35 -26.66 20.58 -21.26
CA ALA A 35 -26.31 20.78 -19.86
C ALA A 35 -27.54 21.02 -18.97
N ALA A 36 -28.53 21.77 -19.48
CA ALA A 36 -29.79 22.01 -18.78
C ALA A 36 -30.58 20.70 -18.59
N ALA A 37 -30.67 19.88 -19.65
CA ALA A 37 -31.27 18.55 -19.59
C ALA A 37 -30.60 17.64 -18.56
N CYS A 38 -29.27 17.67 -18.49
CA CYS A 38 -28.51 16.89 -17.51
C CYS A 38 -28.51 17.50 -16.10
N SER A 39 -29.18 18.64 -15.85
CA SER A 39 -29.14 19.36 -14.58
C SER A 39 -30.43 19.26 -13.74
N THR A 40 -31.44 18.55 -14.23
CA THR A 40 -32.70 18.33 -13.51
C THR A 40 -32.42 17.70 -12.15
N HIS A 41 -32.88 18.36 -11.09
CA HIS A 41 -32.62 18.07 -9.68
C HIS A 41 -33.33 16.81 -9.17
N VAL A 42 -33.12 15.66 -9.82
CA VAL A 42 -33.55 14.38 -9.28
C VAL A 42 -32.31 13.68 -8.72
N ARG A 43 -32.27 13.51 -7.40
CA ARG A 43 -31.24 12.69 -6.74
C ARG A 43 -31.25 11.31 -7.39
N ASN A 44 -30.08 10.82 -7.80
CA ASN A 44 -29.84 9.48 -8.36
C ASN A 44 -30.29 9.27 -9.83
N GLU A 45 -30.27 10.34 -10.63
CA GLU A 45 -30.34 10.23 -12.09
C GLU A 45 -28.97 10.42 -12.74
N HIS A 46 -28.59 9.43 -13.53
CA HIS A 46 -27.36 9.43 -14.30
C HIS A 46 -27.69 9.80 -15.74
N PHE A 47 -26.80 10.55 -16.38
CA PHE A 47 -26.99 11.00 -17.75
C PHE A 47 -25.85 10.53 -18.64
N ILE A 48 -26.19 9.89 -19.75
CA ILE A 48 -25.26 9.60 -20.84
C ILE A 48 -25.49 10.64 -21.93
N VAL A 49 -24.43 11.36 -22.30
CA VAL A 49 -24.44 12.28 -23.43
C VAL A 49 -23.67 11.64 -24.59
N PHE A 50 -24.36 11.32 -25.67
CA PHE A 50 -23.74 11.04 -26.95
C PHE A 50 -23.42 12.36 -27.63
N TYR A 51 -22.14 12.69 -27.71
CA TYR A 51 -21.63 13.92 -28.30
C TYR A 51 -21.10 13.61 -29.69
N GLU A 52 -21.68 14.22 -30.72
CA GLU A 52 -21.17 14.10 -32.09
C GLU A 52 -19.96 15.02 -32.29
N GLN A 53 -18.81 14.45 -32.68
CA GLN A 53 -17.59 15.22 -32.93
C GLN A 53 -17.81 16.22 -34.07
N THR A 54 -17.39 17.47 -33.84
CA THR A 54 -17.45 18.54 -34.84
C THR A 54 -16.05 19.14 -35.05
N GLU A 55 -15.83 20.37 -34.62
CA GLU A 55 -14.54 21.05 -34.65
C GLU A 55 -13.91 21.05 -33.26
N GLN A 56 -12.62 20.69 -33.16
CA GLN A 56 -11.96 20.42 -31.88
C GLN A 56 -12.08 21.58 -30.87
N ALA A 57 -11.98 22.83 -31.32
CA ALA A 57 -12.07 24.00 -30.45
C ALA A 57 -13.48 24.17 -29.83
N GLU A 58 -14.52 23.92 -30.61
CA GLU A 58 -15.91 23.97 -30.16
C GLU A 58 -16.22 22.80 -29.23
N ASP A 59 -15.74 21.60 -29.57
CA ASP A 59 -15.95 20.39 -28.80
C ASP A 59 -15.33 20.48 -27.40
N ILE A 60 -14.08 20.95 -27.31
CA ILE A 60 -13.41 21.20 -26.03
C ILE A 60 -14.25 22.14 -25.16
N THR A 61 -14.78 23.22 -25.75
CA THR A 61 -15.58 24.22 -25.03
C THR A 61 -16.89 23.60 -24.52
N ALA A 62 -17.60 22.87 -25.37
CA ALA A 62 -18.86 22.23 -25.05
C ALA A 62 -18.71 21.14 -23.98
N ILE A 63 -17.75 20.23 -24.15
CA ILE A 63 -17.48 19.11 -23.23
C ILE A 63 -17.04 19.65 -21.85
N THR A 64 -16.13 20.63 -21.83
CA THR A 64 -15.68 21.26 -20.58
C THR A 64 -16.85 21.94 -19.85
N TYR A 65 -17.73 22.61 -20.60
CA TYR A 65 -18.93 23.23 -20.04
C TYR A 65 -19.89 22.19 -19.42
N LEU A 66 -20.16 21.10 -20.14
CA LEU A 66 -21.00 19.99 -19.67
C LEU A 66 -20.48 19.39 -18.36
N LYS A 67 -19.18 19.07 -18.31
CA LYS A 67 -18.53 18.53 -17.11
C LYS A 67 -18.50 19.49 -15.93
N LYS A 68 -18.34 20.79 -16.19
CA LYS A 68 -18.37 21.82 -15.15
C LYS A 68 -19.77 21.95 -14.53
N ARG A 69 -20.82 21.82 -15.35
CA ARG A 69 -22.22 21.96 -14.91
C ARG A 69 -22.76 20.69 -14.23
N ASN A 70 -22.41 19.52 -14.75
CA ASN A 70 -22.71 18.24 -14.14
C ASN A 70 -21.44 17.36 -14.13
N LYS A 71 -20.87 17.12 -12.95
CA LYS A 71 -19.64 16.33 -12.80
C LYS A 71 -19.83 14.84 -13.06
N SER A 72 -21.04 14.32 -12.86
CA SER A 72 -21.36 12.89 -12.97
C SER A 72 -21.90 12.48 -14.34
N VAL A 73 -22.03 13.41 -15.30
CA VAL A 73 -22.47 13.07 -16.66
C VAL A 73 -21.45 12.17 -17.35
N TYR A 74 -21.89 11.10 -17.99
CA TYR A 74 -21.03 10.21 -18.78
C TYR A 74 -21.05 10.66 -20.25
N ILE A 75 -19.91 11.08 -20.80
CA ILE A 75 -19.85 11.61 -22.17
C ILE A 75 -19.20 10.59 -23.10
N ILE A 76 -19.94 10.18 -24.12
CA ILE A 76 -19.47 9.29 -25.20
C ILE A 76 -19.28 10.15 -26.45
N LEU A 77 -18.06 10.24 -26.95
CA LEU A 77 -17.75 10.92 -28.20
C LEU A 77 -18.03 9.99 -29.40
N LEU A 78 -18.90 10.40 -30.31
CA LEU A 78 -19.12 9.75 -31.60
C LEU A 78 -18.07 10.27 -32.58
N THR A 79 -17.19 9.40 -33.05
CA THR A 79 -16.06 9.78 -33.93
C THR A 79 -15.71 8.63 -34.85
N HIS A 80 -15.24 8.89 -36.08
CA HIS A 80 -14.82 7.84 -37.01
C HIS A 80 -13.39 7.34 -36.72
N ASN A 81 -12.43 8.25 -36.74
CA ASN A 81 -11.01 7.95 -36.53
C ASN A 81 -10.38 9.11 -35.78
N MET A 82 -9.65 8.80 -34.72
CA MET A 82 -9.01 9.81 -33.87
C MET A 82 -7.53 9.52 -33.74
N ASN A 83 -6.71 10.53 -34.00
CA ASN A 83 -5.25 10.42 -33.82
C ASN A 83 -4.88 10.37 -32.33
N LYS A 84 -3.68 9.90 -31.99
CA LYS A 84 -3.22 9.77 -30.60
C LYS A 84 -3.22 11.11 -29.86
N ASP A 85 -2.81 12.18 -30.52
CA ASP A 85 -2.75 13.52 -29.91
C ASP A 85 -4.15 14.07 -29.60
N ASP A 86 -5.08 13.94 -30.54
CA ASP A 86 -6.48 14.36 -30.33
C ASP A 86 -7.14 13.58 -29.21
N ARG A 87 -6.86 12.26 -29.12
CA ARG A 87 -7.37 11.42 -28.04
C ARG A 87 -6.98 11.93 -26.67
N GLN A 88 -5.73 12.35 -26.49
CA GLN A 88 -5.28 12.92 -25.22
C GLN A 88 -6.00 14.24 -24.89
N VAL A 89 -6.25 15.08 -25.89
CA VAL A 89 -6.96 16.34 -25.72
C VAL A 89 -8.40 16.10 -25.25
N TYR A 90 -9.16 15.22 -25.92
CA TYR A 90 -10.54 14.92 -25.53
C TYR A 90 -10.62 14.25 -24.15
N GLN A 91 -9.69 13.35 -23.82
CA GLN A 91 -9.61 12.73 -22.50
C GLN A 91 -9.37 13.77 -21.39
N ARG A 92 -8.49 14.75 -21.63
CA ARG A 92 -8.25 15.85 -20.67
C ARG A 92 -9.47 16.76 -20.49
N CYS A 93 -10.28 16.93 -21.53
CA CYS A 93 -11.53 17.69 -21.46
C CYS A 93 -12.64 16.94 -20.71
N GLY A 94 -12.48 15.62 -20.54
CA GLY A 94 -13.32 14.80 -19.69
C GLY A 94 -14.30 13.91 -20.45
N ILE A 95 -14.05 13.53 -21.71
CA ILE A 95 -14.85 12.43 -22.28
C ILE A 95 -14.62 11.14 -21.47
N ASN A 96 -15.64 10.30 -21.37
CA ASN A 96 -15.54 9.02 -20.69
C ASN A 96 -15.22 7.89 -21.66
N ASP A 97 -15.65 8.02 -22.92
CA ASP A 97 -15.59 6.95 -23.90
C ASP A 97 -15.69 7.47 -25.33
N THR A 98 -15.43 6.59 -26.30
CA THR A 98 -15.57 6.86 -27.72
C THR A 98 -16.30 5.71 -28.40
N ILE A 99 -17.11 6.01 -29.40
CA ILE A 99 -17.75 5.00 -30.25
C ILE A 99 -17.76 5.48 -31.69
N ASP A 100 -17.72 4.53 -32.63
CA ASP A 100 -17.82 4.87 -34.04
C ASP A 100 -19.18 5.52 -34.34
N VAL A 101 -19.19 6.60 -35.12
CA VAL A 101 -20.45 7.28 -35.47
C VAL A 101 -21.37 6.39 -36.30
N ASN A 102 -20.87 5.37 -37.01
CA ASN A 102 -21.65 4.38 -37.75
C ASN A 102 -21.99 3.13 -36.91
N ALA A 103 -21.74 3.14 -35.61
CA ALA A 103 -22.05 2.01 -34.73
C ALA A 103 -23.52 1.58 -34.81
N SER A 104 -23.74 0.27 -34.78
CA SER A 104 -25.07 -0.32 -34.85
C SER A 104 -25.90 0.00 -33.59
N ILE A 105 -27.23 -0.11 -33.71
CA ILE A 105 -28.16 0.04 -32.57
C ILE A 105 -27.80 -0.96 -31.46
N THR A 106 -27.37 -2.17 -31.83
CA THR A 106 -26.94 -3.21 -30.88
C THR A 106 -25.73 -2.77 -30.07
N GLU A 107 -24.73 -2.16 -30.70
CA GLU A 107 -23.53 -1.66 -30.01
C GLU A 107 -23.84 -0.48 -29.10
N LEU A 108 -24.65 0.48 -29.58
CA LEU A 108 -25.13 1.60 -28.77
C LEU A 108 -25.90 1.11 -27.54
N ASN A 109 -26.82 0.15 -27.71
CA ASN A 109 -27.60 -0.40 -26.61
C ASN A 109 -26.74 -1.20 -25.62
N LYS A 110 -25.79 -2.01 -26.12
CA LYS A 110 -24.81 -2.71 -25.26
C LYS A 110 -24.00 -1.71 -24.43
N LYS A 111 -23.55 -0.61 -25.04
CA LYS A 111 -22.77 0.42 -24.35
C LYS A 111 -23.58 1.11 -23.25
N ILE A 112 -24.80 1.52 -23.56
CA ILE A 112 -25.72 2.12 -22.59
C ILE A 112 -26.00 1.16 -21.43
N THR A 113 -26.26 -0.12 -21.72
CA THR A 113 -26.52 -1.14 -20.70
C THR A 113 -25.31 -1.37 -19.81
N PHE A 114 -24.11 -1.50 -20.40
CA PHE A 114 -22.86 -1.63 -19.66
C PHE A 114 -22.63 -0.45 -18.71
N ILE A 115 -22.85 0.78 -19.17
CA ILE A 115 -22.69 1.98 -18.34
C ILE A 115 -23.75 2.00 -17.23
N ALA A 116 -25.01 1.65 -17.54
CA ALA A 116 -26.09 1.58 -16.58
C ALA A 116 -25.79 0.57 -15.46
N ASP A 117 -25.32 -0.63 -15.83
CA ASP A 117 -24.99 -1.70 -14.89
C ASP A 117 -23.80 -1.30 -14.01
N ARG A 118 -22.74 -0.75 -14.62
CA ARG A 118 -21.58 -0.24 -13.88
C ARG A 118 -21.99 0.85 -12.89
N GLU A 119 -22.77 1.82 -13.32
CA GLU A 119 -23.22 2.91 -12.44
C GLU A 119 -24.11 2.37 -11.31
N SER A 120 -24.98 1.40 -11.59
CA SER A 120 -25.77 0.75 -10.54
C SER A 120 -24.91 0.07 -9.48
N GLN A 121 -23.76 -0.52 -9.86
CA GLN A 121 -22.83 -1.18 -8.94
C GLN A 121 -21.93 -0.20 -8.20
N MET A 122 -21.45 0.86 -8.86
CA MET A 122 -20.55 1.85 -8.26
C MET A 122 -21.27 2.85 -7.34
N PHE A 123 -22.55 3.14 -7.63
CA PHE A 123 -23.36 4.12 -6.90
C PHE A 123 -24.51 3.49 -6.14
N ASP A 124 -24.44 2.19 -5.85
CA ASP A 124 -25.27 1.58 -4.82
C ASP A 124 -24.87 2.19 -3.46
N ASP A 125 -25.53 3.29 -3.12
CA ASP A 125 -25.46 4.00 -1.83
C ASP A 125 -25.81 3.08 -0.64
N THR A 126 -26.17 1.83 -0.91
CA THR A 126 -26.35 0.77 0.08
C THR A 126 -25.04 0.22 0.62
N THR A 127 -23.87 0.57 0.09
CA THR A 127 -22.60 0.22 0.75
C THR A 127 -22.59 0.84 2.14
N PRO A 128 -22.71 0.03 3.22
CA PRO A 128 -22.73 0.58 4.56
C PRO A 128 -21.41 1.32 4.75
N ARG A 129 -21.48 2.64 4.98
CA ARG A 129 -20.34 3.41 5.49
C ARG A 129 -20.03 2.86 6.88
N TYR A 130 -19.27 1.78 6.94
CA TYR A 130 -18.76 1.26 8.20
C TYR A 130 -17.97 2.39 8.83
N LYS A 131 -18.42 2.86 10.00
CA LYS A 131 -17.60 3.74 10.82
C LYS A 131 -16.32 2.99 11.10
N MET A 132 -15.21 3.48 10.55
CA MET A 132 -13.88 2.92 10.81
C MET A 132 -13.74 2.73 12.32
N LEU A 133 -13.67 1.46 12.75
CA LEU A 133 -13.54 1.11 14.15
C LEU A 133 -12.15 1.52 14.61
N LYS A 134 -12.05 2.68 15.25
CA LYS A 134 -10.80 3.14 15.87
C LYS A 134 -10.68 2.53 17.25
N PHE A 135 -9.63 1.76 17.47
CA PHE A 135 -9.24 1.29 18.77
C PHE A 135 -8.89 2.47 19.68
N LYS A 136 -9.36 2.44 20.92
CA LYS A 136 -9.00 3.41 21.96
C LYS A 136 -8.42 2.66 23.15
N ILE A 137 -7.23 3.06 23.59
CA ILE A 137 -6.60 2.51 24.79
C ILE A 137 -7.52 2.81 25.99
N PRO A 138 -7.89 1.81 26.80
CA PRO A 138 -8.69 2.04 28.00
C PRO A 138 -7.99 2.99 29.00
N VAL A 139 -8.79 3.76 29.74
CA VAL A 139 -8.26 4.76 30.68
C VAL A 139 -7.37 4.13 31.75
N TRP A 140 -7.76 2.98 32.31
CA TRP A 140 -6.95 2.27 33.32
C TRP A 140 -5.55 1.93 32.81
N LYS A 141 -5.46 1.48 31.55
CA LYS A 141 -4.21 1.11 30.90
C LYS A 141 -3.36 2.33 30.67
N ARG A 142 -3.98 3.40 30.19
CA ARG A 142 -3.30 4.68 29.96
C ARG A 142 -2.73 5.28 31.24
N VAL A 143 -3.49 5.23 32.34
CA VAL A 143 -3.03 5.71 33.66
C VAL A 143 -1.85 4.86 34.14
N PHE A 144 -1.95 3.53 34.03
CA PHE A 144 -0.85 2.63 34.37
C PHE A 144 0.42 2.94 33.56
N ASP A 145 0.30 3.09 32.24
CA ASP A 145 1.43 3.40 31.35
C ASP A 145 2.14 4.70 31.73
N ILE A 146 1.38 5.76 32.03
CA ILE A 146 1.94 7.06 32.41
C ILE A 146 2.68 6.95 33.75
N VAL A 147 2.05 6.36 34.78
CA VAL A 147 2.64 6.24 36.11
C VAL A 147 3.89 5.37 36.08
N PHE A 148 3.81 4.21 35.44
CA PHE A 148 4.93 3.28 35.33
C PHE A 148 6.09 3.92 34.57
N SER A 149 5.81 4.54 33.42
CA SER A 149 6.85 5.15 32.60
C SER A 149 7.50 6.37 33.27
N ALA A 150 6.73 7.20 33.98
CA ALA A 150 7.26 8.33 34.72
C ALA A 150 8.20 7.88 35.85
N LEU A 151 7.78 6.87 36.63
CA LEU A 151 8.61 6.30 37.69
C LEU A 151 9.88 5.65 37.12
N ALA A 152 9.76 4.89 36.03
CA ALA A 152 10.90 4.26 35.37
C ALA A 152 11.91 5.29 34.86
N ILE A 153 11.47 6.40 34.27
CA ILE A 153 12.36 7.47 33.80
C ILE A 153 13.11 8.10 34.98
N ILE A 154 12.44 8.36 36.11
CA ILE A 154 13.08 8.94 37.30
C ILE A 154 14.16 7.99 37.85
N ILE A 155 13.80 6.72 38.06
CA ILE A 155 14.72 5.69 38.59
C ILE A 155 15.91 5.46 37.64
N LEU A 156 15.65 5.40 36.33
CA LEU A 156 16.67 5.14 35.32
C LEU A 156 17.41 6.41 34.87
N SER A 157 17.07 7.59 35.40
CA SER A 157 17.69 8.85 34.99
C SER A 157 19.23 8.86 35.05
N PRO A 158 19.91 8.20 36.02
CA PRO A 158 21.36 8.10 35.99
C PRO A 158 21.86 7.28 34.79
N VAL A 159 21.15 6.20 34.43
CA VAL A 159 21.48 5.34 33.28
C VAL A 159 21.28 6.10 31.97
N PHE A 160 20.20 6.90 31.87
CA PHE A 160 19.98 7.78 30.71
C PHE A 160 21.15 8.74 30.53
N LEU A 161 21.59 9.41 31.61
CA LEU A 161 22.68 10.39 31.56
C LEU A 161 24.01 9.74 31.19
N LEU A 162 24.38 8.64 31.87
CA LEU A 162 25.63 7.92 31.60
C LEU A 162 25.69 7.40 30.17
N THR A 163 24.58 6.84 29.68
CA THR A 163 24.48 6.33 28.30
C THR A 163 24.59 7.48 27.30
N ALA A 164 23.94 8.61 27.56
CA ALA A 164 24.02 9.79 26.69
C ALA A 164 25.45 10.35 26.60
N ILE A 165 26.18 10.39 27.71
CA ILE A 165 27.58 10.80 27.76
C ILE A 165 28.43 9.79 26.96
N ALA A 166 28.29 8.49 27.21
CA ALA A 166 29.06 7.45 26.51
C ALA A 166 28.89 7.51 24.98
N ILE A 167 27.65 7.67 24.50
CA ILE A 167 27.36 7.79 23.06
C ILE A 167 28.01 9.04 22.46
N ARG A 168 27.99 10.16 23.19
CA ARG A 168 28.52 11.45 22.72
C ARG A 168 30.05 11.50 22.75
N LEU A 169 30.68 10.77 23.67
CA LEU A 169 32.14 10.61 23.71
C LEU A 169 32.65 9.72 22.56
N GLU A 170 31.90 8.67 22.20
CA GLU A 170 32.33 7.76 21.13
C GLU A 170 32.06 8.30 19.71
N SER A 171 30.96 9.03 19.51
CA SER A 171 30.60 9.55 18.18
C SER A 171 29.92 10.92 18.23
N LYS A 172 30.29 11.81 17.30
CA LYS A 172 29.65 13.14 17.16
C LYS A 172 28.18 12.99 16.75
N GLY A 173 27.32 13.95 17.09
CA GLY A 173 25.91 14.01 16.66
C GLY A 173 24.86 13.74 17.76
N PRO A 174 23.58 13.53 17.39
CA PRO A 174 22.47 13.37 18.33
C PRO A 174 22.48 12.02 19.05
N VAL A 175 22.22 12.06 20.35
CA VAL A 175 22.17 10.87 21.22
C VAL A 175 20.94 10.00 20.93
N ILE A 176 19.81 10.62 20.55
CA ILE A 176 18.55 9.93 20.26
C ILE A 176 18.37 9.81 18.75
N PHE A 177 18.15 8.57 18.31
CA PHE A 177 17.75 8.21 16.95
C PHE A 177 16.22 8.07 16.88
N LYS A 178 15.64 8.50 15.75
CA LYS A 178 14.20 8.45 15.50
C LYS A 178 13.93 7.61 14.26
N SER A 179 13.15 6.54 14.40
CA SER A 179 12.70 5.68 13.30
C SER A 179 11.18 5.84 13.11
N LYS A 180 10.69 5.86 11.87
CA LYS A 180 9.25 5.84 11.62
C LYS A 180 8.71 4.43 11.84
N ARG A 181 7.65 4.30 12.62
CA ARG A 181 6.98 3.03 12.91
C ARG A 181 5.46 3.19 12.85
N VAL A 182 4.80 2.10 12.48
CA VAL A 182 3.34 1.95 12.49
C VAL A 182 2.92 1.33 13.82
N GLY A 183 2.02 2.01 14.53
CA GLY A 183 1.47 1.57 15.81
C GLY A 183 -0.04 1.40 15.78
N THR A 184 -0.67 1.65 16.92
CA THR A 184 -2.12 1.56 17.15
C THR A 184 -2.92 2.26 16.04
N ASN A 185 -4.00 1.67 15.53
CA ASN A 185 -4.84 2.22 14.46
C ASN A 185 -4.07 2.56 13.16
N TYR A 186 -2.98 1.85 12.89
CA TYR A 186 -2.13 2.12 11.73
C TYR A 186 -1.53 3.55 11.75
N THR A 187 -1.36 4.13 12.93
CA THR A 187 -0.82 5.49 13.07
C THR A 187 0.70 5.48 13.04
N ILE A 188 1.29 6.38 12.24
CA ILE A 188 2.73 6.51 12.11
C ILE A 188 3.26 7.46 13.18
N PHE A 189 4.28 7.03 13.92
CA PHE A 189 4.93 7.85 14.94
C PHE A 189 6.45 7.71 14.90
N ASN A 190 7.13 8.59 15.65
CA ASN A 190 8.58 8.58 15.79
C ASN A 190 8.96 7.63 16.93
N PHE A 191 9.49 6.47 16.60
CA PHE A 191 10.02 5.49 17.54
C PHE A 191 11.41 5.90 18.00
N LEU A 192 11.55 6.19 19.29
CA LEU A 192 12.77 6.73 19.88
C LEU A 192 13.70 5.61 20.34
N LYS A 193 14.99 5.72 20.02
CA LYS A 193 16.04 4.84 20.55
C LYS A 193 17.30 5.62 20.86
N PHE A 194 18.15 5.09 21.73
CA PHE A 194 19.51 5.60 21.77
C PHE A 194 20.24 5.21 20.49
N ARG A 195 21.05 6.14 19.99
CA ARG A 195 21.87 5.91 18.82
C ARG A 195 22.96 4.89 19.17
N SER A 196 22.93 3.76 18.47
CA SER A 196 23.92 2.69 18.61
C SER A 196 24.90 2.62 17.42
N MET A 197 24.60 3.32 16.33
CA MET A 197 25.38 3.29 15.09
C MET A 197 26.14 4.62 14.90
N TYR A 198 27.24 4.58 14.16
CA TYR A 198 27.97 5.79 13.79
C TYR A 198 27.13 6.70 12.87
N CYS A 199 27.46 7.98 12.77
CA CYS A 199 26.72 8.90 11.88
C CYS A 199 27.06 8.67 10.39
N ASP A 200 28.28 8.23 10.12
CA ASP A 200 28.81 7.77 8.83
C ASP A 200 28.46 6.30 8.53
N ALA A 201 27.45 5.73 9.21
CA ALA A 201 27.06 4.33 9.05
C ALA A 201 26.67 3.96 7.60
N GLU A 202 26.11 4.88 6.82
CA GLU A 202 25.80 4.65 5.40
C GLU A 202 27.06 4.64 4.52
N GLU A 203 28.05 5.47 4.84
CA GLU A 203 29.33 5.52 4.12
C GLU A 203 30.15 4.25 4.39
N ARG A 204 30.20 3.81 5.65
CA ARG A 204 30.81 2.53 6.03
C ARG A 204 30.11 1.32 5.43
N LEU A 205 28.79 1.38 5.20
CA LEU A 205 28.09 0.30 4.49
C LEU A 205 28.58 0.19 3.05
N LYS A 206 28.77 1.33 2.37
CA LYS A 206 29.27 1.38 1.00
C LYS A 206 30.73 0.91 0.92
N GLU A 207 31.56 1.27 1.89
CA GLU A 207 32.95 0.79 1.98
C GLU A 207 33.01 -0.72 2.22
N VAL A 208 32.27 -1.24 3.22
CA VAL A 208 32.23 -2.68 3.52
C VAL A 208 31.61 -3.46 2.37
N ALA A 209 30.61 -2.92 1.67
CA ALA A 209 30.03 -3.59 0.51
C ALA A 209 30.97 -3.62 -0.70
N LYS A 210 31.83 -2.59 -0.86
CA LYS A 210 32.91 -2.58 -1.86
C LYS A 210 34.05 -3.54 -1.51
N GLU A 211 34.42 -3.64 -0.23
CA GLU A 211 35.52 -4.51 0.22
C GLU A 211 35.11 -5.99 0.34
N ALA A 212 33.86 -6.28 0.71
CA ALA A 212 33.37 -7.63 0.95
C ALA A 212 32.82 -8.35 -0.30
N GLY A 213 32.86 -7.73 -1.49
CA GLY A 213 32.25 -8.30 -2.70
C GLY A 213 30.78 -8.66 -2.46
N ASN A 214 30.02 -7.76 -1.84
CA ASN A 214 28.64 -8.06 -1.44
C ASN A 214 27.72 -8.04 -2.68
N GLN A 215 27.26 -9.23 -3.07
CA GLN A 215 26.26 -9.55 -4.11
C GLN A 215 24.91 -8.78 -4.02
N TYR A 216 24.72 -7.98 -2.96
CA TYR A 216 23.52 -7.17 -2.69
C TYR A 216 23.53 -5.77 -3.32
N LEU A 217 24.70 -5.26 -3.73
CA LEU A 217 24.78 -4.03 -4.55
C LEU A 217 24.70 -4.37 -6.05
N GLU A 218 25.35 -5.46 -6.50
CA GLU A 218 25.32 -5.89 -7.91
C GLU A 218 23.87 -6.16 -8.38
N LYS A 219 23.04 -6.86 -7.60
CA LYS A 219 21.63 -7.10 -7.97
C LYS A 219 20.76 -5.84 -8.10
N ASN A 220 21.09 -4.75 -7.43
CA ASN A 220 20.32 -3.49 -7.54
C ASN A 220 20.82 -2.58 -8.67
N GLU A 221 22.06 -2.77 -9.13
CA GLU A 221 22.61 -2.07 -10.30
C GLU A 221 22.28 -2.84 -11.59
N GLU A 222 22.28 -4.18 -11.59
CA GLU A 222 21.86 -4.99 -12.75
C GLU A 222 20.35 -4.88 -13.04
N LYS A 223 19.49 -4.73 -12.01
CA LYS A 223 18.05 -4.51 -12.20
C LYS A 223 17.67 -3.15 -12.79
N LYS A 224 18.63 -2.24 -13.05
CA LYS A 224 18.33 -0.93 -13.65
C LYS A 224 18.54 -0.87 -15.17
N GLU A 225 19.05 -1.92 -15.80
CA GLU A 225 19.31 -1.90 -17.25
C GLU A 225 18.75 -3.09 -18.05
N GLU A 226 18.14 -4.10 -17.42
CA GLU A 226 17.43 -5.14 -18.18
C GLU A 226 15.93 -4.84 -18.29
N ASP A 227 15.56 -4.23 -19.41
CA ASP A 227 14.20 -4.20 -19.95
C ASP A 227 13.78 -5.64 -20.28
N HIS A 228 13.33 -6.39 -19.27
CA HIS A 228 12.75 -7.72 -19.47
C HIS A 228 11.35 -7.61 -20.06
N THR A 229 11.24 -7.12 -21.30
CA THR A 229 10.18 -7.58 -22.19
C THR A 229 10.50 -9.01 -22.60
N ILE A 230 10.05 -9.99 -21.81
CA ILE A 230 9.96 -11.38 -22.29
C ILE A 230 8.75 -11.42 -23.24
N THR A 231 8.93 -10.96 -24.46
CA THR A 231 8.02 -11.36 -25.54
C THR A 231 8.43 -12.76 -25.97
N ALA A 232 7.78 -13.79 -25.43
CA ALA A 232 7.86 -15.12 -26.02
C ALA A 232 7.38 -15.03 -27.48
N PRO A 233 8.15 -15.51 -28.48
CA PRO A 233 7.72 -15.44 -29.86
C PRO A 233 6.66 -16.53 -30.10
N LEU A 234 5.45 -16.13 -30.48
CA LEU A 234 4.44 -17.08 -30.96
C LEU A 234 4.85 -17.60 -32.35
N GLY A 235 5.42 -18.81 -32.40
CA GLY A 235 5.56 -19.56 -33.66
C GLY A 235 6.66 -20.61 -33.68
N ALA A 236 6.40 -21.71 -34.40
CA ALA A 236 7.30 -22.87 -34.51
C ALA A 236 8.67 -22.54 -35.13
N GLU A 237 8.77 -21.49 -35.95
CA GLU A 237 10.05 -21.05 -36.53
C GLU A 237 10.98 -20.42 -35.49
N ALA A 238 10.42 -19.75 -34.47
CA ALA A 238 11.20 -19.13 -33.41
C ALA A 238 11.68 -20.16 -32.36
N GLU A 239 10.88 -21.19 -32.08
CA GLU A 239 11.29 -22.34 -31.25
C GLU A 239 12.49 -23.08 -31.86
N MET A 240 12.49 -23.27 -33.18
CA MET A 240 13.58 -23.96 -33.87
C MET A 240 14.90 -23.18 -33.82
N MET A 241 14.83 -21.84 -33.82
CA MET A 241 15.99 -20.95 -33.67
C MET A 241 16.58 -20.97 -32.26
N MET A 242 15.73 -21.09 -31.23
CA MET A 242 16.17 -21.12 -29.82
C MET A 242 16.84 -22.44 -29.45
N MET A 243 16.40 -23.57 -30.03
CA MET A 243 17.06 -24.87 -29.88
C MET A 243 18.48 -24.88 -30.49
N ASP A 244 18.67 -24.20 -31.64
CA ASP A 244 19.97 -24.11 -32.31
C ASP A 244 20.96 -23.23 -31.53
N MET A 245 20.46 -22.33 -30.67
CA MET A 245 21.27 -21.50 -29.77
C MET A 245 21.57 -22.16 -28.40
N GLY A 246 21.13 -23.40 -28.16
CA GLY A 246 21.55 -24.18 -27.00
C GLY A 246 20.97 -23.74 -25.65
N MET A 247 19.82 -23.06 -25.63
CA MET A 247 19.10 -22.77 -24.38
C MET A 247 18.35 -24.02 -23.89
N GLU A 248 18.59 -24.42 -22.64
CA GLU A 248 17.97 -25.61 -22.03
C GLU A 248 16.46 -25.44 -21.81
N SER A 249 15.75 -26.55 -22.00
CA SER A 249 14.29 -26.68 -21.99
C SER A 249 13.65 -26.63 -20.61
N ASP A 250 14.09 -25.74 -19.72
CA ASP A 250 13.43 -25.49 -18.43
C ASP A 250 12.47 -24.27 -18.49
N MET A 251 12.37 -23.64 -19.66
CA MET A 251 11.39 -22.59 -19.98
C MET A 251 10.22 -23.11 -20.86
N MET A 252 9.84 -24.37 -20.71
CA MET A 252 8.60 -24.88 -21.33
C MET A 252 7.43 -24.67 -20.37
N ILE A 253 6.72 -23.55 -20.55
CA ILE A 253 5.50 -23.22 -19.82
C ILE A 253 4.42 -24.23 -20.22
N SER A 254 3.84 -24.90 -19.24
CA SER A 254 2.68 -25.79 -19.40
C SER A 254 1.43 -24.95 -19.75
N ASP A 255 0.59 -25.42 -20.68
CA ASP A 255 -0.68 -24.79 -21.08
C ASP A 255 -1.67 -24.53 -19.91
N ASP A 256 -1.41 -25.07 -18.71
CA ASP A 256 -2.25 -24.94 -17.53
C ASP A 256 -1.78 -23.84 -16.53
N GLU A 257 -0.68 -23.14 -16.79
CA GLU A 257 -0.18 -22.09 -15.87
C GLU A 257 -0.88 -20.75 -16.06
N VAL A 258 -1.37 -20.19 -14.96
CA VAL A 258 -2.05 -18.88 -14.94
C VAL A 258 -1.03 -17.77 -15.12
N MET A 259 -1.20 -16.98 -16.18
CA MET A 259 -0.34 -15.84 -16.51
C MET A 259 -0.88 -14.55 -15.88
N LEU A 260 0.00 -13.81 -15.21
CA LEU A 260 -0.26 -12.47 -14.69
C LEU A 260 0.23 -11.43 -15.71
N VAL A 261 -0.67 -10.56 -16.16
CA VAL A 261 -0.38 -9.47 -17.09
C VAL A 261 -0.46 -8.13 -16.35
N GLY A 262 0.67 -7.46 -16.22
CA GLY A 262 0.79 -6.07 -15.75
C GLY A 262 0.94 -5.09 -16.91
N ASP A 263 1.02 -3.80 -16.60
CA ASP A 263 1.23 -2.75 -17.62
C ASP A 263 2.56 -2.93 -18.37
N ASP A 264 3.57 -3.49 -17.70
CA ASP A 264 4.96 -3.61 -18.21
C ASP A 264 5.50 -5.06 -18.23
N TYR A 265 4.73 -6.08 -17.82
CA TYR A 265 5.24 -7.46 -17.73
C TYR A 265 4.15 -8.53 -17.91
N VAL A 266 4.59 -9.72 -18.34
CA VAL A 266 3.80 -10.96 -18.33
C VAL A 266 4.62 -12.03 -17.64
N VAL A 267 4.10 -12.60 -16.55
CA VAL A 267 4.82 -13.58 -15.72
C VAL A 267 3.89 -14.70 -15.26
N ALA A 268 4.37 -15.93 -15.14
CA ALA A 268 3.60 -17.02 -14.56
C ALA A 268 3.34 -16.76 -13.06
N GLU A 269 2.16 -17.15 -12.57
CA GLU A 269 1.79 -16.96 -11.16
C GLU A 269 2.78 -17.64 -10.19
N SER A 270 3.30 -18.80 -10.57
CA SER A 270 4.30 -19.58 -9.83
C SER A 270 5.61 -18.81 -9.66
N ASP A 271 6.15 -18.26 -10.74
CA ASP A 271 7.38 -17.48 -10.74
C ASP A 271 7.22 -16.16 -9.98
N PHE A 272 6.11 -15.46 -10.18
CA PHE A 272 5.80 -14.25 -9.43
C PHE A 272 5.74 -14.50 -7.92
N ALA A 273 5.14 -15.62 -7.51
CA ALA A 273 5.08 -16.00 -6.10
C ALA A 273 6.47 -16.30 -5.53
N LYS A 274 7.33 -16.97 -6.32
CA LYS A 274 8.71 -17.29 -5.93
C LYS A 274 9.58 -16.04 -5.81
N GLU A 275 9.55 -15.15 -6.79
CA GLU A 275 10.28 -13.87 -6.74
C GLU A 275 9.87 -13.03 -5.54
N LYS A 276 8.55 -12.94 -5.29
CA LYS A 276 8.01 -12.22 -4.14
C LYS A 276 8.46 -12.84 -2.82
N GLN A 277 8.55 -14.16 -2.74
CA GLN A 277 9.04 -14.86 -1.57
C GLN A 277 10.54 -14.61 -1.34
N GLU A 278 11.36 -14.63 -2.39
CA GLU A 278 12.79 -14.32 -2.32
C GLU A 278 13.05 -12.85 -1.95
N GLU A 279 12.24 -11.91 -2.44
CA GLU A 279 12.30 -10.50 -2.07
C GLU A 279 11.90 -10.28 -0.60
N ILE A 280 10.95 -11.06 -0.09
CA ILE A 280 10.59 -11.10 1.33
C ILE A 280 11.79 -11.62 2.13
N ASP A 281 12.35 -12.78 1.80
CA ASP A 281 13.41 -13.42 2.57
C ASP A 281 14.71 -12.61 2.59
N SER A 282 15.07 -12.00 1.46
CA SER A 282 16.24 -11.10 1.36
C SER A 282 16.08 -9.81 2.18
N ALA A 283 14.86 -9.30 2.38
CA ALA A 283 14.61 -8.14 3.23
C ALA A 283 14.81 -8.42 4.74
N PHE A 284 14.87 -9.70 5.15
CA PHE A 284 15.00 -10.11 6.56
C PHE A 284 16.39 -10.62 6.95
N VAL A 285 17.40 -10.51 6.06
CA VAL A 285 18.76 -10.96 6.35
C VAL A 285 19.37 -10.13 7.48
N LYS A 286 19.52 -10.74 8.66
CA LYS A 286 20.13 -10.15 9.83
C LYS A 286 21.65 -10.27 9.71
N ILE A 287 22.32 -9.17 9.39
CA ILE A 287 23.79 -9.12 9.36
C ILE A 287 24.33 -9.41 10.77
N GLU A 288 24.97 -10.55 10.95
CA GLU A 288 25.70 -10.85 12.18
C GLU A 288 26.93 -9.95 12.28
N ASN A 289 27.10 -9.27 13.43
CA ASN A 289 28.21 -8.33 13.69
C ASN A 289 28.31 -7.14 12.72
N ASP A 290 27.19 -6.44 12.51
CA ASP A 290 27.13 -5.20 11.74
C ASP A 290 28.24 -4.19 12.12
N PRO A 291 29.19 -3.87 11.20
CA PRO A 291 30.34 -3.00 11.46
C PRO A 291 29.96 -1.54 11.70
N ARG A 292 28.70 -1.16 11.40
CA ARG A 292 28.18 0.19 11.63
C ARG A 292 27.85 0.44 13.10
N ILE A 293 27.82 -0.60 13.94
CA ILE A 293 27.52 -0.50 15.36
C ILE A 293 28.78 -0.08 16.15
N THR A 294 28.64 0.97 16.94
CA THR A 294 29.68 1.48 17.86
C THR A 294 29.96 0.50 19.01
N LYS A 295 31.08 0.62 19.73
CA LYS A 295 31.39 -0.26 20.87
C LYS A 295 30.40 -0.05 22.02
N VAL A 296 30.07 1.21 22.35
CA VAL A 296 28.98 1.54 23.29
C VAL A 296 27.65 1.03 22.72
N GLY A 297 27.44 1.17 21.41
CA GLY A 297 26.29 0.63 20.68
C GLY A 297 26.06 -0.87 20.88
N LYS A 298 27.13 -1.67 20.80
CA LYS A 298 27.07 -3.12 21.06
C LYS A 298 26.64 -3.40 22.50
N PHE A 299 27.20 -2.66 23.46
CA PHE A 299 26.83 -2.77 24.88
C PHE A 299 25.37 -2.42 25.12
N ILE A 300 24.91 -1.25 24.68
CA ILE A 300 23.53 -0.80 24.93
C ILE A 300 22.49 -1.68 24.24
N ARG A 301 22.78 -2.26 23.08
CA ARG A 301 21.91 -3.25 22.42
C ARG A 301 21.87 -4.57 23.19
N LYS A 302 23.00 -5.04 23.72
CA LYS A 302 23.10 -6.30 24.49
C LYS A 302 22.17 -6.27 25.72
N TYR A 303 22.12 -5.14 26.41
CA TYR A 303 21.29 -4.95 27.60
C TYR A 303 19.94 -4.27 27.31
N SER A 304 19.58 -4.09 26.03
CA SER A 304 18.35 -3.39 25.60
C SER A 304 18.18 -1.98 26.18
N ILE A 305 19.29 -1.35 26.58
CA ILE A 305 19.33 0.04 27.05
C ILE A 305 18.96 0.98 25.90
N ASP A 306 19.21 0.58 24.64
CA ASP A 306 18.86 1.37 23.45
C ASP A 306 17.36 1.66 23.33
N GLU A 307 16.51 0.87 23.97
CA GLU A 307 15.06 1.00 23.93
C GLU A 307 14.50 1.90 25.05
N LEU A 308 15.31 2.30 26.04
CA LEU A 308 14.84 3.16 27.15
C LEU A 308 14.16 4.47 26.70
N PRO A 309 14.62 5.17 25.64
CA PRO A 309 13.93 6.37 25.16
C PRO A 309 12.47 6.15 24.72
N GLN A 310 12.04 4.91 24.47
CA GLN A 310 10.65 4.58 24.18
C GLN A 310 9.71 4.87 25.36
N LEU A 311 10.22 4.96 26.59
CA LEU A 311 9.44 5.44 27.75
C LEU A 311 8.85 6.84 27.49
N PHE A 312 9.55 7.71 26.76
CA PHE A 312 9.00 9.00 26.36
C PHE A 312 7.88 8.87 25.31
N ASN A 313 7.94 7.88 24.41
CA ASN A 313 6.83 7.56 23.50
C ASN A 313 5.58 7.12 24.27
N ILE A 314 5.77 6.36 25.34
CA ILE A 314 4.69 5.94 26.23
C ILE A 314 4.10 7.16 26.94
N LEU A 315 4.91 8.03 27.54
CA LEU A 315 4.38 9.26 28.15
C LEU A 315 3.61 10.14 27.16
N LYS A 316 4.06 10.25 25.91
CA LYS A 316 3.38 11.00 24.86
C LYS A 316 2.05 10.35 24.40
N GLY A 317 1.91 9.04 24.55
CA GLY A 317 0.73 8.28 24.13
C GLY A 317 0.85 7.63 22.75
N ASP A 318 2.04 7.63 22.16
CA ASP A 318 2.32 6.90 20.91
C ASP A 318 2.37 5.37 21.18
N MET A 319 2.74 4.98 22.39
CA MET A 319 2.94 3.59 22.82
C MET A 319 2.36 3.32 24.22
N SER A 320 2.37 2.05 24.62
CA SER A 320 1.97 1.46 25.89
C SER A 320 3.12 0.57 26.41
N ILE A 321 3.14 0.26 27.71
CA ILE A 321 4.14 -0.65 28.28
C ILE A 321 3.97 -2.05 27.68
N VAL A 322 2.72 -2.53 27.68
CA VAL A 322 2.35 -3.81 27.08
C VAL A 322 1.51 -3.58 25.83
N GLY A 323 1.86 -4.24 24.73
CA GLY A 323 1.20 -4.10 23.45
C GLY A 323 1.90 -4.83 22.31
N ASN A 324 1.35 -4.74 21.12
CA ASN A 324 1.93 -5.32 19.92
C ASN A 324 3.14 -4.51 19.46
N ARG A 325 4.18 -5.18 18.93
CA ARG A 325 5.41 -4.50 18.54
C ARG A 325 5.16 -3.53 17.37
N PRO A 326 5.58 -2.25 17.46
CA PRO A 326 5.52 -1.31 16.35
C PRO A 326 6.38 -1.76 15.17
N LEU A 327 5.81 -1.79 13.97
CA LEU A 327 6.51 -2.27 12.78
C LEU A 327 7.17 -1.14 12.00
N PRO A 328 8.30 -1.39 11.31
CA PRO A 328 8.79 -0.52 10.26
C PRO A 328 7.72 -0.30 9.18
N LEU A 329 7.80 0.82 8.46
CA LEU A 329 6.88 1.14 7.36
C LEU A 329 6.86 0.04 6.30
N TYR A 330 8.03 -0.38 5.83
CA TYR A 330 8.17 -1.43 4.80
C TYR A 330 7.57 -2.79 5.21
N GLU A 331 7.52 -3.10 6.50
CA GLU A 331 6.92 -4.35 7.00
C GLU A 331 5.41 -4.20 7.17
N ALA A 332 4.97 -3.03 7.64
CA ALA A 332 3.54 -2.71 7.79
C ALA A 332 2.83 -2.59 6.44
N GLU A 333 3.52 -2.14 5.40
CA GLU A 333 3.02 -2.07 4.01
C GLU A 333 2.79 -3.47 3.41
N LYS A 334 3.57 -4.48 3.83
CA LYS A 334 3.37 -5.87 3.41
C LYS A 334 2.18 -6.55 4.12
N LEU A 335 1.68 -5.96 5.21
CA LEU A 335 0.61 -6.53 6.04
C LEU A 335 -0.77 -5.89 5.74
N THR A 336 -1.11 -5.76 4.46
CA THR A 336 -2.39 -5.19 3.99
C THR A 336 -3.54 -6.19 3.94
N ALA A 337 -3.28 -7.49 4.06
CA ALA A 337 -4.33 -8.51 4.08
C ALA A 337 -5.21 -8.40 5.33
N ASP A 338 -6.52 -8.61 5.18
CA ASP A 338 -7.54 -8.47 6.23
C ASP A 338 -7.19 -9.17 7.54
N LYS A 339 -6.63 -10.39 7.47
CA LYS A 339 -6.24 -11.16 8.67
C LYS A 339 -5.10 -10.51 9.46
N SER A 340 -4.29 -9.68 8.81
CA SER A 340 -3.09 -9.06 9.39
C SER A 340 -3.40 -7.74 10.07
N ILE A 341 -4.43 -7.03 9.60
CA ILE A 341 -4.69 -5.65 10.00
C ILE A 341 -5.16 -5.56 11.45
N ASP A 342 -5.82 -6.61 11.95
CA ASP A 342 -6.30 -6.74 13.34
C ASP A 342 -5.18 -6.51 14.37
N ARG A 343 -3.92 -6.81 14.03
CA ARG A 343 -2.78 -6.56 14.95
C ARG A 343 -2.62 -5.09 15.31
N PHE A 344 -3.06 -4.18 14.45
CA PHE A 344 -3.00 -2.73 14.70
C PHE A 344 -4.21 -2.24 15.52
N MET A 345 -5.22 -3.09 15.74
CA MET A 345 -6.35 -2.83 16.64
C MET A 345 -6.00 -3.15 18.11
N ALA A 346 -4.76 -2.86 18.50
CA ALA A 346 -4.23 -3.07 19.83
C ALA A 346 -3.24 -1.95 20.18
N PRO A 347 -2.95 -1.71 21.46
CA PRO A 347 -1.92 -0.78 21.87
C PRO A 347 -0.57 -1.20 21.28
N ALA A 348 0.16 -0.25 20.70
CA ALA A 348 1.58 -0.40 20.37
C ALA A 348 2.42 -0.54 21.65
N GLY A 349 3.19 -1.62 21.80
CA GLY A 349 3.87 -1.98 23.04
C GLY A 349 5.39 -1.90 22.99
N LEU A 350 6.00 -1.58 24.14
CA LEU A 350 7.43 -1.83 24.38
C LEU A 350 7.69 -3.34 24.49
N THR A 351 6.83 -4.04 25.24
CA THR A 351 6.80 -5.50 25.34
C THR A 351 5.42 -6.04 24.95
N GLY A 352 5.36 -7.29 24.47
CA GLY A 352 4.12 -7.92 24.02
C GLY A 352 4.15 -9.43 24.19
N LEU A 353 3.01 -10.07 23.95
CA LEU A 353 2.80 -11.50 24.16
C LEU A 353 3.84 -12.33 23.40
N TRP A 354 4.00 -12.10 22.10
CA TRP A 354 4.94 -12.89 21.31
C TRP A 354 6.39 -12.72 21.76
N GLN A 355 6.79 -11.54 22.22
CA GLN A 355 8.16 -11.29 22.69
C GLN A 355 8.48 -12.09 23.96
N VAL A 356 7.49 -12.39 24.80
CA VAL A 356 7.68 -13.25 25.97
C VAL A 356 7.53 -14.73 25.65
N GLU A 357 6.72 -15.09 24.64
CA GLU A 357 6.59 -16.48 24.17
C GLU A 357 7.81 -16.95 23.37
N GLU A 358 8.32 -16.15 22.43
CA GLU A 358 9.54 -16.46 21.67
C GLU A 358 10.72 -16.76 22.62
N ARG A 359 10.85 -15.95 23.69
CA ARG A 359 11.89 -16.13 24.70
C ARG A 359 11.67 -17.38 25.54
N GLY A 360 10.42 -17.73 25.85
CA GLY A 360 10.07 -18.96 26.54
C GLY A 360 10.36 -20.22 25.72
N LYS A 361 10.24 -20.14 24.39
CA LYS A 361 10.55 -21.22 23.44
C LYS A 361 12.02 -21.26 22.99
N GLY A 362 12.93 -20.53 23.63
CA GLY A 362 14.35 -20.54 23.27
C GLY A 362 14.70 -19.82 21.95
N GLY A 363 13.83 -18.92 21.47
CA GLY A 363 14.09 -18.09 20.28
C GLY A 363 13.55 -18.65 18.96
N MET A 364 12.90 -19.81 18.97
CA MET A 364 12.34 -20.43 17.76
C MET A 364 10.85 -20.07 17.63
N MET A 365 10.52 -19.16 16.71
CA MET A 365 9.14 -18.81 16.38
C MET A 365 9.03 -18.23 14.98
N SER A 366 8.13 -18.78 14.17
CA SER A 366 7.90 -18.33 12.79
C SER A 366 7.26 -16.94 12.75
N ALA A 367 7.37 -16.23 11.62
CA ALA A 367 6.75 -14.91 11.44
C ALA A 367 5.22 -14.94 11.63
N GLU A 368 4.57 -16.02 11.16
CA GLU A 368 3.14 -16.23 11.29
C GLU A 368 2.70 -16.44 12.74
N GLU A 369 3.45 -17.23 13.51
CA GLU A 369 3.17 -17.43 14.93
C GLU A 369 3.25 -16.10 15.71
N ARG A 370 4.22 -15.22 15.41
CA ARG A 370 4.32 -13.91 16.08
C ARG A 370 3.11 -13.04 15.81
N LYS A 371 2.68 -13.04 14.55
CA LYS A 371 1.52 -12.29 14.09
C LYS A 371 0.24 -12.83 14.73
N GLN A 372 0.10 -14.14 14.86
CA GLN A 372 -1.05 -14.74 15.51
C GLN A 372 -1.13 -14.36 17.00
N LEU A 373 0.00 -14.33 17.71
CA LEU A 373 0.08 -13.88 19.10
C LEU A 373 -0.22 -12.37 19.25
N ASP A 374 0.20 -11.54 18.29
CA ASP A 374 -0.19 -10.12 18.25
C ASP A 374 -1.72 -9.97 18.08
N ILE A 375 -2.35 -10.76 17.20
CA ILE A 375 -3.80 -10.75 16.98
C ILE A 375 -4.53 -11.26 18.24
N GLU A 376 -4.03 -12.33 18.86
CA GLU A 376 -4.58 -12.88 20.09
C GLU A 376 -4.56 -11.84 21.22
N TYR A 377 -3.43 -11.15 21.40
CA TYR A 377 -3.34 -10.05 22.35
C TYR A 377 -4.35 -8.95 22.02
N GLY A 378 -4.43 -8.51 20.76
CA GLY A 378 -5.38 -7.46 20.35
C GLY A 378 -6.85 -7.79 20.65
N ARG A 379 -7.23 -9.06 20.52
CA ARG A 379 -8.61 -9.53 20.80
C ARG A 379 -8.90 -9.72 22.28
N ASN A 380 -7.92 -10.18 23.06
CA ASN A 380 -8.15 -10.67 24.42
C ASN A 380 -7.41 -9.89 25.52
N TYR A 381 -6.76 -8.76 25.20
CA TYR A 381 -5.97 -8.03 26.19
C TYR A 381 -6.80 -7.66 27.42
N SER A 382 -6.21 -7.88 28.60
CA SER A 382 -6.80 -7.60 29.89
C SER A 382 -5.72 -7.18 30.87
N PHE A 383 -6.12 -6.56 31.98
CA PHE A 383 -5.17 -6.18 33.04
C PHE A 383 -4.34 -7.38 33.52
N LYS A 384 -4.96 -8.55 33.70
CA LYS A 384 -4.27 -9.78 34.12
C LYS A 384 -3.22 -10.22 33.11
N MET A 385 -3.56 -10.19 31.82
CA MET A 385 -2.65 -10.55 30.73
C MET A 385 -1.47 -9.58 30.66
N ASP A 386 -1.72 -8.27 30.80
CA ASP A 386 -0.67 -7.25 30.85
C ASP A 386 0.31 -7.49 32.00
N MET A 387 -0.21 -7.75 33.21
CA MET A 387 0.65 -8.04 34.35
C MET A 387 1.48 -9.31 34.12
N GLN A 388 0.88 -10.37 33.59
CA GLN A 388 1.60 -11.61 33.24
C GLN A 388 2.74 -11.35 32.26
N ILE A 389 2.50 -10.54 31.21
CA ILE A 389 3.54 -10.18 30.24
C ILE A 389 4.65 -9.39 30.92
N ILE A 390 4.32 -8.39 31.76
CA ILE A 390 5.32 -7.61 32.50
C ILE A 390 6.19 -8.49 33.40
N PHE A 391 5.57 -9.39 34.18
CA PHE A 391 6.31 -10.30 35.06
C PHE A 391 7.24 -11.22 34.26
N ARG A 392 6.75 -11.82 33.17
CA ARG A 392 7.57 -12.66 32.28
C ARG A 392 8.72 -11.89 31.65
N THR A 393 8.48 -10.63 31.27
CA THR A 393 9.52 -9.76 30.72
C THR A 393 10.62 -9.51 31.74
N LEU A 394 10.29 -9.21 33.00
CA LEU A 394 11.28 -8.99 34.06
C LEU A 394 12.07 -10.26 34.42
N THR A 395 11.42 -11.41 34.52
CA THR A 395 12.11 -12.68 34.85
C THR A 395 13.04 -13.13 33.72
N ALA A 396 12.69 -12.85 32.47
CA ALA A 396 13.52 -13.18 31.31
C ALA A 396 14.84 -12.38 31.27
N PHE A 397 14.87 -11.15 31.79
CA PHE A 397 16.12 -10.39 31.92
C PHE A 397 17.09 -11.02 32.94
N VAL A 398 16.56 -11.70 33.97
CA VAL A 398 17.37 -12.34 35.02
C VAL A 398 17.91 -13.71 34.59
N GLN A 399 17.24 -14.39 33.66
CA GLN A 399 17.64 -15.73 33.19
C GLN A 399 18.80 -15.75 32.18
N LYS A 400 19.31 -14.60 31.71
CA LYS A 400 20.52 -14.54 30.88
C LYS A 400 21.80 -14.47 31.73
N ASN A 401 22.04 -15.51 32.52
CA ASN A 401 23.39 -15.87 32.97
C ASN A 401 23.82 -17.11 32.18
N ASN A 402 24.61 -16.85 31.12
CA ASN A 402 25.31 -17.77 30.20
C ASN A 402 24.83 -17.69 28.74
N VAL A 403 25.36 -16.71 28.02
CA VAL A 403 25.78 -16.85 26.61
C VAL A 403 27.09 -16.10 26.43
#